data_AF-A0A2M7WJ24-F1
#
_entry.id   AF-A0A2M7WJ24-F1
#
_cell.length_a   1.000
_cell.length_b   1.000
_cell.length_c   1.000
_cell.angle_alpha   90.00
_cell.angle_beta   90.00
_cell.angle_gamma   90.00
#
_symmetry.space_group_name_H-M   'P 1'
#
loop_
_entity.id
_entity.type
_entity.pdbx_description
1 polymer ?
#
loop_
_entity_poly.entity_id
_entity_poly.type
_entity_poly.pdbx_seq_one_letter_code
_entity_poly.pdbx_strand_id
1 'polypeptide(L)'
;KKEFLSHNLPSVDIAINSGLNKKTIHNMFNSSTREIVINASSKHYDALFEVIRNLVETERDLDLSLTIKFKGVSIDLNVSESLIVINTLAVKRAEIRGGLWSTAGKRVEKPLMQTLCKLYRVPNNNYAARIKGKEIEDSDFEREIDFYLIVGDLQHKCEVKLMGIGNPESADAVIARRSKVFIADKLSERNKRQLDSLGVEWVELRSELGFRRFETVLSNLRIPHSNFVDNFDEKMESIFNEIFK
;
A
#
# COMPACT_ATOMS: atom_id res chain seq x y z
N LYS A 1 -15.05 -27.02 5.76
CA LYS A 1 -14.66 -27.00 4.33
C LYS A 1 -15.81 -26.71 3.34
N LYS A 2 -16.88 -27.51 3.27
CA LYS A 2 -17.97 -27.33 2.29
C LYS A 2 -18.57 -25.91 2.28
N GLU A 3 -18.89 -25.39 3.46
CA GLU A 3 -19.42 -24.03 3.59
C GLU A 3 -18.38 -22.95 3.26
N PHE A 4 -17.16 -23.08 3.80
CA PHE A 4 -16.11 -22.06 3.71
C PHE A 4 -15.51 -21.92 2.30
N LEU A 5 -15.42 -23.02 1.55
CA LEU A 5 -14.80 -23.07 0.22
C LEU A 5 -15.81 -23.47 -0.87
N SER A 6 -17.10 -23.18 -0.66
CA SER A 6 -18.13 -23.48 -1.63
C SER A 6 -17.85 -22.78 -2.97
N HIS A 7 -18.04 -23.52 -4.07
CA HIS A 7 -17.89 -22.99 -5.44
C HIS A 7 -18.93 -21.93 -5.79
N ASN A 8 -19.92 -21.68 -4.92
CA ASN A 8 -20.90 -20.61 -5.10
C ASN A 8 -20.45 -19.29 -4.45
N LEU A 9 -19.40 -19.31 -3.64
CA LEU A 9 -18.89 -18.11 -2.99
C LEU A 9 -18.05 -17.23 -3.94
N PRO A 10 -17.99 -15.92 -3.69
CA PRO A 10 -17.02 -15.04 -4.32
C PRO A 10 -15.59 -15.54 -4.11
N SER A 11 -14.73 -15.41 -5.13
CA SER A 11 -13.33 -15.88 -5.06
C SER A 11 -12.55 -15.25 -3.89
N VAL A 12 -12.85 -14.00 -3.56
CA VAL A 12 -12.25 -13.28 -2.43
C VAL A 12 -12.61 -13.96 -1.10
N ASP A 13 -13.88 -14.34 -0.91
CA ASP A 13 -14.32 -14.98 0.32
C ASP A 13 -13.74 -16.39 0.45
N ILE A 14 -13.64 -17.15 -0.65
CA ILE A 14 -12.95 -18.46 -0.66
C ILE A 14 -11.49 -18.31 -0.23
N ALA A 15 -10.79 -17.29 -0.73
CA ALA A 15 -9.42 -16.99 -0.30
C ALA A 15 -9.35 -16.73 1.21
N ILE A 16 -10.17 -15.82 1.72
CA ILE A 16 -10.14 -15.40 3.12
C ILE A 16 -10.50 -16.55 4.06
N ASN A 17 -11.56 -17.29 3.73
CA ASN A 17 -12.01 -18.46 4.48
C ASN A 17 -10.98 -19.61 4.47
N SER A 18 -10.07 -19.62 3.49
CA SER A 18 -8.94 -20.55 3.48
C SER A 18 -7.74 -20.09 4.31
N GLY A 19 -7.78 -18.90 4.90
CA GLY A 19 -6.65 -18.31 5.60
C GLY A 19 -5.68 -17.55 4.69
N LEU A 20 -6.11 -17.16 3.48
CA LEU A 20 -5.28 -16.45 2.49
C LEU A 20 -5.88 -15.13 2.04
N ASN A 21 -5.04 -14.18 1.65
CA ASN A 21 -5.47 -13.00 0.91
C ASN A 21 -5.39 -13.29 -0.60
N LYS A 22 -6.38 -12.85 -1.38
CA LYS A 22 -6.37 -13.00 -2.86
C LYS A 22 -5.12 -12.41 -3.51
N LYS A 23 -4.57 -11.32 -2.98
CA LYS A 23 -3.30 -10.72 -3.41
C LYS A 23 -2.11 -11.64 -3.16
N THR A 24 -2.10 -12.39 -2.06
CA THR A 24 -1.04 -13.37 -1.77
C THR A 24 -1.07 -14.49 -2.81
N ILE A 25 -2.26 -15.00 -3.16
CA ILE A 25 -2.43 -15.98 -4.24
C ILE A 25 -1.93 -15.41 -5.56
N HIS A 26 -2.31 -14.17 -5.90
CA HIS A 26 -1.80 -13.50 -7.10
C HIS A 26 -0.27 -13.44 -7.13
N ASN A 27 0.36 -13.05 -6.01
CA ASN A 27 1.82 -12.96 -5.95
C ASN A 27 2.52 -14.33 -6.06
N MET A 28 1.91 -15.40 -5.54
CA MET A 28 2.48 -16.75 -5.59
C MET A 28 2.34 -17.39 -6.98
N PHE A 29 1.22 -17.15 -7.65
CA PHE A 29 0.87 -17.83 -8.91
C PHE A 29 0.90 -16.89 -10.13
N ASN A 30 1.28 -15.63 -9.95
CA ASN A 30 1.18 -14.54 -10.93
C ASN A 30 -0.22 -14.40 -11.56
N SER A 31 -1.24 -14.89 -10.87
CA SER A 31 -2.61 -14.92 -11.39
C SER A 31 -3.62 -15.08 -10.25
N SER A 32 -4.81 -14.54 -10.45
CA SER A 32 -5.92 -14.62 -9.49
C SER A 32 -7.22 -15.01 -10.18
N THR A 33 -7.13 -15.85 -11.23
CA THR A 33 -8.31 -16.46 -11.84
C THR A 33 -9.08 -17.27 -10.80
N ARG A 34 -10.39 -17.41 -10.99
CA ARG A 34 -11.25 -18.10 -10.02
C ARG A 34 -10.76 -19.51 -9.71
N GLU A 35 -10.35 -20.26 -10.75
CA GLU A 35 -9.84 -21.62 -10.59
C GLU A 35 -8.54 -21.68 -9.78
N ILE A 36 -7.57 -20.80 -10.06
CA ILE A 36 -6.32 -20.73 -9.31
C ILE A 36 -6.60 -20.39 -7.84
N VAL A 37 -7.50 -19.44 -7.59
CA VAL A 37 -7.89 -19.08 -6.23
C VAL A 37 -8.52 -20.27 -5.50
N ILE A 38 -9.47 -20.97 -6.11
CA ILE A 38 -10.11 -22.14 -5.49
C ILE A 38 -9.10 -23.25 -5.19
N ASN A 39 -8.20 -23.56 -6.14
CA ASN A 39 -7.20 -24.61 -5.98
C ASN A 39 -6.19 -24.26 -4.87
N ALA A 40 -5.63 -23.05 -4.90
CA ALA A 40 -4.69 -22.56 -3.89
C ALA A 40 -5.34 -22.53 -2.50
N SER A 41 -6.57 -22.02 -2.41
CA SER A 41 -7.35 -21.98 -1.17
C SER A 41 -7.65 -23.36 -0.62
N SER A 42 -8.05 -24.32 -1.46
CA SER A 42 -8.31 -25.68 -1.01
C SER A 42 -7.06 -26.33 -0.43
N LYS A 43 -5.92 -26.23 -1.14
CA LYS A 43 -4.64 -26.77 -0.66
C LYS A 43 -4.18 -26.14 0.64
N HIS A 44 -4.28 -24.81 0.74
CA HIS A 44 -3.86 -24.09 1.95
C HIS A 44 -4.76 -24.42 3.14
N TYR A 45 -6.09 -24.49 2.94
CA TYR A 45 -7.01 -24.87 4.00
C TYR A 45 -6.71 -26.26 4.55
N ASP A 46 -6.40 -27.23 3.69
CA ASP A 46 -6.03 -28.58 4.12
C ASP A 46 -4.74 -28.58 4.94
N ALA A 47 -3.71 -27.84 4.49
CA ALA A 47 -2.47 -27.70 5.26
C ALA A 47 -2.69 -27.00 6.62
N LEU A 48 -3.48 -25.92 6.64
CA LEU A 48 -3.82 -25.21 7.88
C LEU A 48 -4.58 -26.11 8.85
N PHE A 49 -5.55 -26.88 8.34
CA PHE A 49 -6.32 -27.83 9.14
C PHE A 49 -5.42 -28.88 9.79
N GLU A 50 -4.49 -29.46 9.02
CA GLU A 50 -3.54 -30.44 9.54
C GLU A 50 -2.61 -29.85 10.62
N VAL A 51 -2.13 -28.62 10.44
CA VAL A 51 -1.33 -27.92 11.46
C VAL A 51 -2.13 -27.69 12.74
N ILE A 52 -3.38 -27.24 12.63
CA ILE A 52 -4.27 -27.03 13.79
C ILE A 52 -4.57 -28.35 14.49
N ARG A 53 -4.85 -29.40 13.73
CA ARG A 53 -5.11 -30.74 14.26
C ARG A 53 -3.91 -31.25 15.07
N ASN A 54 -2.70 -31.16 14.51
CA ASN A 54 -1.48 -31.56 15.19
C ASN A 54 -1.24 -30.73 16.47
N LEU A 55 -1.52 -29.43 16.45
CA LEU A 55 -1.40 -28.56 17.63
C LEU A 55 -2.34 -29.02 18.75
N VAL A 56 -3.61 -29.28 18.43
CA VAL A 56 -4.62 -29.72 19.40
C VAL A 56 -4.31 -31.12 19.94
N GLU A 57 -3.75 -32.01 19.11
CA GLU A 57 -3.34 -33.36 19.55
C GLU A 57 -2.11 -33.33 20.47
N THR A 58 -1.22 -32.35 20.29
CA THR A 58 0.03 -32.22 21.06
C THR A 58 -0.18 -31.45 22.37
N GLU A 59 -0.90 -30.34 22.32
CA GLU A 59 -1.15 -29.44 23.46
C GLU A 59 -2.48 -29.80 24.13
N ARG A 60 -2.46 -30.87 24.93
CA ARG A 60 -3.67 -31.42 25.57
C ARG A 60 -4.31 -30.50 26.62
N ASP A 61 -3.56 -29.52 27.12
CA ASP A 61 -4.03 -28.55 28.12
C ASP A 61 -4.59 -27.27 27.48
N LEU A 62 -4.61 -27.18 26.14
CA LEU A 62 -5.18 -26.03 25.44
C LEU A 62 -6.71 -26.09 25.47
N ASP A 63 -7.30 -25.28 26.35
CA ASP A 63 -8.74 -25.02 26.36
C ASP A 63 -9.05 -23.65 25.72
N LEU A 64 -9.93 -23.66 24.73
CA LEU A 64 -10.37 -22.47 24.00
C LEU A 64 -11.84 -22.62 23.65
N SER A 65 -12.65 -21.68 24.12
CA SER A 65 -14.06 -21.58 23.78
C SER A 65 -14.34 -20.28 23.04
N LEU A 66 -14.96 -20.39 21.87
CA LEU A 66 -15.47 -19.26 21.10
C LEU A 66 -16.97 -19.41 20.87
N THR A 67 -17.75 -18.53 21.48
CA THR A 67 -19.19 -18.44 21.28
C THR A 67 -19.53 -17.38 20.24
N ILE A 68 -20.22 -17.76 19.17
CA ILE A 68 -20.74 -16.82 18.17
C ILE A 68 -22.24 -16.65 18.37
N LYS A 69 -22.67 -15.41 18.63
CA LYS A 69 -24.09 -15.04 18.76
C LYS A 69 -24.54 -14.17 17.59
N PHE A 70 -25.57 -14.61 16.87
CA PHE A 70 -26.17 -13.84 15.79
C PHE A 70 -27.68 -14.05 15.73
N LYS A 71 -28.45 -12.95 15.77
CA LYS A 71 -29.92 -12.96 15.68
C LYS A 71 -30.61 -13.98 16.62
N GLY A 72 -30.14 -14.06 17.87
CA GLY A 72 -30.70 -14.96 18.88
C GLY A 72 -30.22 -16.42 18.80
N VAL A 73 -29.40 -16.77 17.80
CA VAL A 73 -28.72 -18.07 17.71
C VAL A 73 -27.35 -17.95 18.36
N SER A 74 -26.97 -18.91 19.20
CA SER A 74 -25.66 -19.02 19.84
C SER A 74 -25.05 -20.37 19.49
N ILE A 75 -23.81 -20.36 19.03
CA ILE A 75 -23.06 -21.58 18.70
C ILE A 75 -21.72 -21.51 19.43
N ASP A 76 -21.39 -22.57 20.16
CA ASP A 76 -20.08 -22.77 20.75
C ASP A 76 -19.24 -23.63 19.83
N LEU A 77 -18.02 -23.19 19.58
CA LEU A 77 -17.07 -23.88 18.71
C LEU A 77 -16.06 -24.65 19.56
N ASN A 78 -15.63 -25.81 19.07
CA ASN A 78 -14.50 -26.51 19.69
C ASN A 78 -13.18 -25.78 19.39
N VAL A 79 -12.08 -26.23 20.00
CA VAL A 79 -10.76 -25.61 19.85
C VAL A 79 -10.32 -25.50 18.39
N SER A 80 -10.48 -26.57 17.61
CA SER A 80 -10.07 -26.59 16.20
C SER A 80 -10.90 -25.63 15.35
N GLU A 81 -12.22 -25.64 15.52
CA GLU A 81 -13.14 -24.73 14.83
C GLU A 81 -12.88 -23.27 15.20
N SER A 82 -12.63 -23.00 16.48
CA SER A 82 -12.29 -21.68 17.00
C SER A 82 -11.02 -21.14 16.34
N LEU A 83 -9.97 -21.95 16.25
CA LEU A 83 -8.70 -21.56 15.62
C LEU A 83 -8.86 -21.26 14.11
N ILE A 84 -9.66 -22.05 13.39
CA ILE A 84 -9.97 -21.80 11.97
C ILE A 84 -10.72 -20.46 11.81
N VAL A 85 -11.72 -20.20 12.64
CA VAL A 85 -12.50 -18.96 12.59
C VAL A 85 -11.62 -17.76 12.94
N ILE A 86 -10.81 -17.84 14.00
CA ILE A 86 -9.87 -16.79 14.39
C ILE A 86 -8.89 -16.48 13.24
N ASN A 87 -8.34 -17.49 12.58
CA ASN A 87 -7.45 -17.30 11.44
C ASN A 87 -8.16 -16.57 10.28
N THR A 88 -9.38 -17.02 9.95
CA THR A 88 -10.21 -16.38 8.92
C THR A 88 -10.48 -14.91 9.23
N LEU A 89 -10.85 -14.60 10.48
CA LEU A 89 -11.08 -13.23 10.95
C LEU A 89 -9.81 -12.38 10.91
N ALA A 90 -8.66 -12.94 11.28
CA ALA A 90 -7.37 -12.26 11.22
C ALA A 90 -7.00 -11.88 9.78
N VAL A 91 -7.22 -12.79 8.82
CA VAL A 91 -7.00 -12.53 7.39
C VAL A 91 -7.97 -11.49 6.86
N LYS A 92 -9.26 -11.56 7.22
CA LYS A 92 -10.25 -10.55 6.83
C LYS A 92 -9.87 -9.17 7.38
N ARG A 93 -9.46 -9.09 8.64
CA ARG A 93 -8.98 -7.85 9.26
C ARG A 93 -7.75 -7.29 8.54
N ALA A 94 -6.79 -8.16 8.19
CA ALA A 94 -5.59 -7.75 7.46
C ALA A 94 -5.92 -7.22 6.06
N GLU A 95 -6.86 -7.86 5.36
CA GLU A 95 -7.38 -7.40 4.07
C GLU A 95 -8.05 -6.02 4.19
N ILE A 96 -8.98 -5.84 5.14
CA ILE A 96 -9.67 -4.57 5.37
C ILE A 96 -8.66 -3.46 5.65
N ARG A 97 -7.72 -3.71 6.57
CA ARG A 97 -6.68 -2.74 6.91
C ARG A 97 -5.81 -2.42 5.69
N GLY A 98 -5.29 -3.43 5.00
CA GLY A 98 -4.44 -3.24 3.82
C GLY A 98 -5.15 -2.49 2.70
N GLY A 99 -6.41 -2.83 2.42
CA GLY A 99 -7.23 -2.18 1.41
C GLY A 99 -7.56 -0.72 1.75
N LEU A 100 -7.93 -0.44 3.00
CA LEU A 100 -8.22 0.92 3.45
C LEU A 100 -6.98 1.83 3.37
N TRP A 101 -5.83 1.40 3.89
CA TRP A 101 -4.61 2.21 3.86
C TRP A 101 -4.05 2.37 2.45
N SER A 102 -4.16 1.35 1.59
CA SER A 102 -3.77 1.47 0.18
C SER A 102 -4.68 2.44 -0.57
N THR A 103 -5.98 2.44 -0.30
CA THR A 103 -6.95 3.35 -0.94
C THR A 103 -6.76 4.78 -0.46
N ALA A 104 -6.53 4.97 0.84
CA ALA A 104 -6.24 6.26 1.43
C ALA A 104 -4.92 6.83 0.88
N GLY A 105 -3.86 6.01 0.81
CA GLY A 105 -2.58 6.37 0.19
C GLY A 105 -2.77 6.87 -1.25
N LYS A 106 -3.37 6.04 -2.12
CA LYS A 106 -3.62 6.38 -3.53
C LYS A 106 -4.41 7.67 -3.74
N ARG A 107 -5.32 8.02 -2.82
CA ARG A 107 -6.09 9.27 -2.90
C ARG A 107 -5.26 10.50 -2.55
N VAL A 108 -4.17 10.36 -1.79
CA VAL A 108 -3.35 11.47 -1.28
C VAL A 108 -2.06 11.66 -2.08
N GLU A 109 -1.49 10.60 -2.66
CA GLU A 109 -0.20 10.64 -3.38
C GLU A 109 -0.12 11.78 -4.41
N LYS A 110 -1.09 11.86 -5.33
CA LYS A 110 -1.13 12.90 -6.37
C LYS A 110 -1.42 14.31 -5.81
N PRO A 111 -2.50 14.53 -5.01
CA PRO A 111 -2.76 15.85 -4.42
C PRO A 111 -1.59 16.39 -3.59
N LEU A 112 -0.88 15.51 -2.86
CA LEU A 112 0.28 15.89 -2.07
C LEU A 112 1.41 16.43 -2.96
N MET A 113 1.76 15.72 -4.04
CA MET A 113 2.78 16.20 -4.98
C MET A 113 2.40 17.51 -5.65
N GLN A 114 1.13 17.66 -6.06
CA GLN A 114 0.63 18.91 -6.64
C GLN A 114 0.70 20.06 -5.63
N THR A 115 0.37 19.79 -4.37
CA THR A 115 0.46 20.78 -3.28
C THR A 115 1.90 21.23 -3.10
N LEU A 116 2.86 20.30 -3.01
CA LEU A 116 4.28 20.61 -2.92
C LEU A 116 4.75 21.47 -4.11
N CYS A 117 4.40 21.08 -5.34
CA CYS A 117 4.75 21.87 -6.53
C CYS A 117 4.18 23.29 -6.48
N LYS A 118 2.90 23.45 -6.10
CA LYS A 118 2.24 24.77 -6.02
C LYS A 118 2.77 25.64 -4.88
N LEU A 119 3.13 25.04 -3.75
CA LEU A 119 3.77 25.75 -2.63
C LEU A 119 5.04 26.47 -3.10
N TYR A 120 5.88 25.76 -3.86
CA TYR A 120 7.12 26.30 -4.46
C TYR A 120 6.92 26.95 -5.83
N ARG A 121 5.67 27.19 -6.26
CA ARG A 121 5.33 27.82 -7.55
C ARG A 121 6.04 27.17 -8.74
N VAL A 122 6.19 25.85 -8.70
CA VAL A 122 6.70 25.08 -9.85
C VAL A 122 5.71 25.28 -11.01
N PRO A 123 6.17 25.65 -12.22
CA PRO A 123 5.26 25.85 -13.34
C PRO A 123 4.53 24.56 -13.70
N ASN A 124 3.27 24.67 -14.14
CA ASN A 124 2.43 23.50 -14.46
C ASN A 124 3.02 22.59 -15.55
N ASN A 125 3.88 23.11 -16.43
CA ASN A 125 4.56 22.33 -17.46
C ASN A 125 5.74 21.51 -16.92
N ASN A 126 6.18 21.77 -15.68
CA ASN A 126 7.30 21.11 -15.03
C ASN A 126 6.87 19.97 -14.10
N TYR A 127 5.60 19.59 -14.12
CA TYR A 127 5.14 18.40 -13.42
C TYR A 127 3.90 17.77 -14.06
N ALA A 128 3.72 16.47 -13.88
CA ALA A 128 2.54 15.76 -14.36
C ALA A 128 2.22 14.54 -13.50
N ALA A 129 0.93 14.26 -13.33
CA ALA A 129 0.48 13.01 -12.70
C ALA A 129 0.37 11.85 -13.70
N ARG A 130 0.35 12.15 -15.01
CA ARG A 130 0.35 11.19 -16.12
C ARG A 130 1.11 11.79 -17.29
N ILE A 131 1.96 11.01 -17.96
CA ILE A 131 2.64 11.46 -19.18
C ILE A 131 1.62 11.45 -20.32
N LYS A 132 1.49 12.57 -21.04
CA LYS A 132 0.73 12.62 -22.30
C LYS A 132 1.59 11.98 -23.40
N GLY A 133 1.07 10.97 -24.10
CA GLY A 133 1.62 10.52 -25.39
C GLY A 133 2.25 9.13 -25.46
N LYS A 134 2.14 8.27 -24.43
CA LYS A 134 2.30 6.82 -24.62
C LYS A 134 0.92 6.18 -24.64
N GLU A 135 0.47 5.74 -25.81
CA GLU A 135 -0.44 4.58 -25.86
C GLU A 135 0.35 3.45 -25.20
N ILE A 136 -0.12 3.02 -24.03
CA ILE A 136 0.43 1.84 -23.37
C ILE A 136 -0.02 0.69 -24.27
N GLU A 137 0.88 0.20 -25.14
CA GLU A 137 0.70 -1.12 -25.72
C GLU A 137 0.48 -2.08 -24.55
N ASP A 138 -0.57 -2.91 -24.60
CA ASP A 138 -0.96 -3.86 -23.54
C ASP A 138 0.18 -4.81 -23.08
N SER A 139 1.33 -4.79 -23.78
CA SER A 139 2.55 -5.51 -23.44
C SER A 139 3.54 -4.75 -22.53
N ASP A 140 3.42 -3.44 -22.36
CA ASP A 140 4.28 -2.68 -21.45
C ASP A 140 3.68 -2.73 -20.02
N PHE A 141 4.10 -3.73 -19.26
CA PHE A 141 3.90 -3.88 -17.82
C PHE A 141 4.55 -2.74 -16.99
N GLU A 142 4.65 -1.51 -17.50
CA GLU A 142 5.09 -0.34 -16.75
C GLU A 142 4.02 0.04 -15.72
N ARG A 143 4.13 -0.58 -14.54
CA ARG A 143 3.29 -0.32 -13.35
C ARG A 143 3.24 1.18 -13.04
N GLU A 144 2.05 1.62 -12.61
CA GLU A 144 1.68 3.01 -12.28
C GLU A 144 2.74 3.71 -11.40
N ILE A 145 3.35 4.77 -11.95
CA ILE A 145 4.21 5.73 -11.23
C ILE A 145 3.32 6.87 -10.74
N ASP A 146 3.48 7.29 -9.49
CA ASP A 146 2.56 8.23 -8.84
C ASP A 146 2.62 9.64 -9.46
N PHE A 147 3.83 10.10 -9.84
CA PHE A 147 4.04 11.47 -10.30
C PHE A 147 5.36 11.68 -11.07
N TYR A 148 5.44 12.78 -11.81
CA TYR A 148 6.63 13.18 -12.57
C TYR A 148 6.98 14.65 -12.33
N LEU A 149 8.27 14.92 -12.13
CA LEU A 149 8.86 16.25 -12.25
C LEU A 149 9.61 16.35 -13.58
N ILE A 150 9.48 17.47 -14.28
CA ILE A 150 9.89 17.61 -15.68
C ILE A 150 10.83 18.81 -15.83
N VAL A 151 11.97 18.60 -16.49
CA VAL A 151 12.92 19.65 -16.88
C VAL A 151 13.38 19.43 -18.32
N GLY A 152 12.96 20.30 -19.24
CA GLY A 152 13.14 20.05 -20.67
C GLY A 152 12.48 18.72 -21.06
N ASP A 153 13.24 17.83 -21.70
CA ASP A 153 12.79 16.49 -22.08
C ASP A 153 12.99 15.43 -20.98
N LEU A 154 13.62 15.80 -19.86
CA LEU A 154 13.91 14.86 -18.77
C LEU A 154 12.72 14.74 -17.81
N GLN A 155 12.32 13.50 -17.55
CA GLN A 155 11.22 13.16 -16.63
C GLN A 155 11.75 12.38 -15.43
N HIS A 156 11.63 12.98 -14.25
CA HIS A 156 11.99 12.37 -12.97
C HIS A 156 10.79 11.67 -12.36
N LYS A 157 10.86 10.34 -12.29
CA LYS A 157 9.87 9.49 -11.61
C LYS A 157 9.85 9.81 -10.12
N CYS A 158 8.68 10.14 -9.60
CA CYS A 158 8.45 10.47 -8.20
C CYS A 158 7.50 9.44 -7.58
N GLU A 159 7.85 8.95 -6.40
CA GLU A 159 7.03 8.01 -5.64
C GLU A 159 6.68 8.61 -4.28
N VAL A 160 5.44 8.35 -3.84
CA VAL A 160 4.92 8.84 -2.58
C VAL A 160 4.45 7.66 -1.75
N LYS A 161 4.83 7.63 -0.47
CA LYS A 161 4.37 6.59 0.46
C LYS A 161 3.97 7.20 1.80
N LEU A 162 2.73 6.97 2.21
CA LEU A 162 2.27 7.26 3.57
C LEU A 162 2.52 6.02 4.44
N MET A 163 3.59 6.02 5.23
CA MET A 163 4.09 4.86 5.98
C MET A 163 4.14 5.14 7.48
N GLY A 164 3.42 4.34 8.26
CA GLY A 164 3.61 4.35 9.71
C GLY A 164 5.06 4.00 10.10
N ILE A 165 5.49 4.45 11.28
CA ILE A 165 6.84 4.26 11.87
C ILE A 165 7.33 2.80 11.79
N GLY A 166 6.42 1.82 11.78
CA GLY A 166 6.72 0.40 11.80
C GLY A 166 6.93 -0.30 10.44
N ASN A 167 6.97 0.40 9.30
CA ASN A 167 7.19 -0.25 7.99
C ASN A 167 8.42 0.34 7.22
N PRO A 168 9.64 0.12 7.73
CA PRO A 168 10.88 0.63 7.11
C PRO A 168 11.24 -0.05 5.77
N GLU A 169 10.64 -1.20 5.45
CA GLU A 169 10.91 -1.98 4.22
C GLU A 169 10.28 -1.37 2.97
N SER A 170 9.35 -0.43 3.13
CA SER A 170 8.62 0.15 2.00
C SER A 170 9.46 1.09 1.12
N ALA A 171 10.67 1.46 1.56
CA ALA A 171 11.67 2.16 0.75
C ALA A 171 12.30 1.25 -0.32
N ASP A 172 12.30 -0.08 -0.14
CA ASP A 172 12.84 -1.02 -1.15
C ASP A 172 12.05 -0.98 -2.46
N ALA A 173 10.76 -0.61 -2.38
CA ALA A 173 9.91 -0.41 -3.54
C ALA A 173 10.38 0.74 -4.44
N VAL A 174 10.90 1.82 -3.84
CA VAL A 174 11.44 3.01 -4.52
C VAL A 174 12.68 2.63 -5.33
N ILE A 175 13.53 1.82 -4.69
CA ILE A 175 14.80 1.35 -5.23
C ILE A 175 14.53 0.40 -6.41
N ALA A 176 13.57 -0.51 -6.28
CA ALA A 176 13.16 -1.40 -7.36
C ALA A 176 12.54 -0.65 -8.55
N ARG A 177 11.92 0.52 -8.32
CA ARG A 177 11.24 1.32 -9.35
C ARG A 177 12.13 2.36 -10.03
N ARG A 178 13.38 2.52 -9.58
CA ARG A 178 14.33 3.54 -10.06
C ARG A 178 13.73 4.96 -10.01
N SER A 179 12.91 5.23 -9.00
CA SER A 179 12.36 6.57 -8.76
C SER A 179 13.50 7.52 -8.38
N LYS A 180 13.51 8.72 -8.96
CA LYS A 180 14.54 9.73 -8.66
C LYS A 180 14.19 10.54 -7.42
N VAL A 181 12.90 10.65 -7.10
CA VAL A 181 12.38 11.36 -5.93
C VAL A 181 11.48 10.44 -5.12
N PHE A 182 11.66 10.47 -3.79
CA PHE A 182 10.84 9.73 -2.85
C PHE A 182 10.29 10.62 -1.74
N ILE A 183 8.96 10.70 -1.64
CA ILE A 183 8.29 11.46 -0.58
C ILE A 183 7.67 10.46 0.40
N ALA A 184 7.98 10.59 1.68
CA ALA A 184 7.38 9.78 2.72
C ALA A 184 6.93 10.64 3.92
N ASP A 185 5.96 10.15 4.68
CA ASP A 185 5.60 10.79 5.95
C ASP A 185 6.71 10.62 7.00
N LYS A 186 7.30 9.43 7.13
CA LYS A 186 8.41 9.10 8.03
C LYS A 186 9.49 8.29 7.32
N LEU A 187 10.75 8.63 7.55
CA LEU A 187 11.91 7.87 7.07
C LEU A 187 12.82 7.50 8.23
N SER A 188 13.23 6.23 8.31
CA SER A 188 14.29 5.84 9.24
C SER A 188 15.65 6.36 8.77
N GLU A 189 16.61 6.50 9.69
CA GLU A 189 17.98 6.89 9.34
C GLU A 189 18.64 5.90 8.37
N ARG A 190 18.28 4.61 8.46
CA ARG A 190 18.73 3.60 7.50
C ARG A 190 18.18 3.89 6.10
N ASN A 191 16.91 4.25 5.97
CA ASN A 191 16.32 4.59 4.67
C ASN A 191 16.99 5.82 4.06
N LYS A 192 17.22 6.88 4.86
CA LYS A 192 17.87 8.11 4.40
C LYS A 192 19.26 7.81 3.82
N ARG A 193 20.12 7.12 4.59
CA ARG A 193 21.46 6.73 4.12
C ARG A 193 21.43 5.88 2.86
N GLN A 194 20.47 4.96 2.75
CA GLN A 194 20.31 4.12 1.57
C GLN A 194 19.89 4.93 0.34
N LEU A 195 18.92 5.83 0.48
CA LEU A 195 18.49 6.74 -0.59
C LEU A 195 19.63 7.67 -1.02
N ASP A 196 20.37 8.23 -0.06
CA ASP A 196 21.55 9.07 -0.32
C ASP A 196 22.62 8.29 -1.10
N SER A 197 22.93 7.05 -0.69
CA SER A 197 23.92 6.20 -1.38
C SER A 197 23.52 5.84 -2.82
N LEU A 198 22.22 5.85 -3.11
CA LEU A 198 21.66 5.58 -4.43
C LEU A 198 21.44 6.87 -5.24
N GLY A 199 21.73 8.03 -4.66
CA GLY A 199 21.47 9.34 -5.28
C GLY A 199 19.98 9.58 -5.53
N VAL A 200 19.10 9.00 -4.72
CA VAL A 200 17.64 9.24 -4.76
C VAL A 200 17.33 10.42 -3.84
N GLU A 201 16.70 11.44 -4.40
CA GLU A 201 16.23 12.59 -3.64
C GLU A 201 15.07 12.18 -2.73
N TRP A 202 15.02 12.68 -1.50
CA TRP A 202 14.00 12.26 -0.55
C TRP A 202 13.45 13.41 0.30
N VAL A 203 12.19 13.30 0.72
CA VAL A 203 11.54 14.22 1.64
C VAL A 203 10.81 13.43 2.72
N GLU A 204 11.07 13.76 3.99
CA GLU A 204 10.32 13.27 5.14
C GLU A 204 9.35 14.38 5.60
N LEU A 205 8.04 14.14 5.56
CA LEU A 205 7.06 15.20 5.81
C LEU A 205 6.76 15.44 7.30
N ARG A 206 6.90 14.42 8.16
CA ARG A 206 6.64 14.55 9.62
C ARG A 206 7.82 15.05 10.43
N SER A 207 8.94 15.40 9.81
CA SER A 207 9.97 16.18 10.51
C SER A 207 9.55 17.64 10.61
N GLU A 208 10.07 18.33 11.62
CA GLU A 208 9.84 19.77 11.77
C GLU A 208 10.29 20.49 10.49
N LEU A 209 9.35 21.20 9.86
CA LEU A 209 9.53 21.84 8.55
C LEU A 209 10.04 20.89 7.45
N GLY A 210 9.77 19.58 7.56
CA GLY A 210 10.32 18.55 6.69
C GLY A 210 10.01 18.73 5.20
N PHE A 211 8.82 19.24 4.89
CA PHE A 211 8.43 19.60 3.52
C PHE A 211 9.34 20.65 2.88
N ARG A 212 10.12 21.42 3.66
CA ARG A 212 11.11 22.38 3.15
C ARG A 212 12.23 21.73 2.37
N ARG A 213 12.55 20.47 2.67
CA ARG A 213 13.52 19.69 1.91
C ARG A 213 13.12 19.52 0.44
N PHE A 214 11.84 19.65 0.10
CA PHE A 214 11.41 19.59 -1.30
C PHE A 214 12.04 20.70 -2.16
N GLU A 215 12.35 21.87 -1.59
CA GLU A 215 13.10 22.92 -2.28
C GLU A 215 14.50 22.46 -2.71
N THR A 216 15.19 21.72 -1.82
CA THR A 216 16.48 21.10 -2.12
C THR A 216 16.36 20.11 -3.27
N VAL A 217 15.30 19.28 -3.27
CA VAL A 217 15.03 18.33 -4.35
C VAL A 217 14.83 19.05 -5.69
N LEU A 218 14.00 20.10 -5.71
CA LEU A 218 13.77 20.90 -6.92
C LEU A 218 15.05 21.55 -7.44
N SER A 219 15.87 22.09 -6.53
CA SER A 219 17.17 22.70 -6.86
C SER A 219 18.15 21.70 -7.45
N ASN A 220 18.30 20.52 -6.82
CA ASN A 220 19.20 19.46 -7.27
C ASN A 220 18.80 18.92 -8.65
N LEU A 221 17.49 18.81 -8.91
CA LEU A 221 16.94 18.37 -10.19
C LEU A 221 16.79 19.50 -11.21
N ARG A 222 17.18 20.73 -10.86
CA ARG A 222 17.08 21.94 -11.71
C ARG A 222 15.65 22.20 -12.19
N ILE A 223 14.66 21.88 -11.37
CA ILE A 223 13.26 22.18 -11.63
C ILE A 223 13.03 23.67 -11.35
N PRO A 224 12.46 24.45 -12.28
CA PRO A 224 12.11 25.85 -12.02
C PRO A 224 11.15 25.98 -10.85
N HIS A 225 11.49 26.81 -9.88
CA HIS A 225 10.68 27.06 -8.69
C HIS A 225 10.99 28.44 -8.10
N SER A 226 10.17 28.89 -7.16
CA SER A 226 10.42 30.08 -6.34
C SER A 226 10.53 29.68 -4.88
N ASN A 227 11.29 30.48 -4.12
CA ASN A 227 11.40 30.28 -2.68
C ASN A 227 10.03 30.28 -2.00
N PHE A 228 9.96 29.54 -0.91
CA PHE A 228 8.79 29.47 -0.06
C PHE A 228 8.37 30.86 0.42
N VAL A 229 7.06 31.12 0.43
CA VAL A 229 6.47 32.41 0.84
C VAL A 229 5.94 32.29 2.27
N ASP A 230 6.22 33.28 3.11
CA ASP A 230 5.99 33.24 4.56
C ASP A 230 4.52 33.06 5.00
N ASN A 231 3.53 33.27 4.11
CA ASN A 231 2.11 33.07 4.43
C ASN A 231 1.61 31.68 4.00
N PHE A 232 2.06 30.65 4.73
CA PHE A 232 1.78 29.25 4.43
C PHE A 232 0.28 28.91 4.50
N ASP A 233 -0.40 29.33 5.57
CA ASP A 233 -1.76 28.88 5.88
C ASP A 233 -2.78 29.38 4.84
N GLU A 234 -2.74 30.66 4.49
CA GLU A 234 -3.62 31.24 3.46
C GLU A 234 -3.39 30.61 2.07
N LYS A 235 -2.12 30.31 1.75
CA LYS A 235 -1.77 29.71 0.46
C LYS A 235 -2.20 28.25 0.37
N MET A 236 -2.15 27.51 1.47
CA MET A 236 -2.61 26.12 1.54
C MET A 236 -4.11 26.02 1.23
N GLU A 237 -4.94 26.90 1.78
CA GLU A 237 -6.37 26.93 1.50
C GLU A 237 -6.66 27.17 0.01
N SER A 238 -5.99 28.16 -0.59
CA SER A 238 -6.10 28.44 -2.03
C SER A 238 -5.69 27.25 -2.90
N ILE A 239 -4.58 26.59 -2.58
CA ILE A 239 -4.09 25.41 -3.29
C ILE A 239 -5.08 24.24 -3.18
N PHE A 240 -5.61 23.99 -1.98
CA PHE A 240 -6.58 22.91 -1.77
C PHE A 240 -7.88 23.15 -2.52
N ASN A 241 -8.37 24.38 -2.54
CA ASN A 241 -9.53 24.77 -3.34
C ASN A 241 -9.30 24.60 -4.86
N GLU A 242 -8.06 24.61 -5.34
CA GLU A 242 -7.76 24.30 -6.75
C GLU A 242 -7.67 22.80 -7.01
N ILE A 243 -7.07 22.03 -6.10
CA ILE A 243 -6.81 20.60 -6.28
C ILE A 243 -8.06 19.73 -6.05
N PHE A 244 -8.92 20.12 -5.10
CA PHE A 244 -10.07 19.31 -4.65
C PHE A 244 -11.44 19.85 -5.11
N LYS A 245 -11.46 20.82 -6.02
CA LYS A 245 -12.67 21.17 -6.80
C LYS A 245 -13.07 20.02 -7.70
#